data_AF-A0A5C8SXF0-F1
#
_entry.id   AF-A0A5C8SXF0-F1
#
_cell.length_a   1.000
_cell.length_b   1.000
_cell.length_c   1.000
_cell.angle_alpha   90.00
_cell.angle_beta   90.00
_cell.angle_gamma   90.00
#
_symmetry.space_group_name_H-M   'P 1'
#
loop_
_entity.id
_entity.type
_entity.pdbx_description
1 polymer ?
#
loop_
_entity_poly.entity_id
_entity_poly.type
_entity_poly.pdbx_seq_one_letter_code
_entity_poly.pdbx_strand_id
1 'polypeptide(L)'
;MIGAAFRVMWISLIRDRAALTMAFVLPTVIFVIFAAIFSGAIGDRIRIHLGLADLAGTATTERLMKALEADPSLRVTRLPERDLP
;
A
#
# COMPACT_ATOMS: atom_id res chain seq x y z
N MET A 1 -6.75 -51.54 12.33
CA MET A 1 -7.69 -50.99 11.31
C MET A 1 -7.40 -49.51 11.00
N ILE A 2 -7.46 -48.60 11.99
CA ILE A 2 -7.22 -47.15 11.78
C ILE A 2 -5.86 -46.80 11.15
N GLY A 3 -4.77 -47.46 11.57
CA GLY A 3 -3.43 -47.19 11.00
C GLY A 3 -3.29 -47.56 9.52
N ALA A 4 -4.01 -48.59 9.06
CA ALA A 4 -4.02 -48.98 7.66
C ALA A 4 -4.82 -47.98 6.81
N ALA A 5 -5.99 -47.55 7.31
CA ALA A 5 -6.79 -46.52 6.66
C ALA A 5 -6.03 -45.19 6.54
N PHE A 6 -5.35 -44.76 7.61
CA PHE A 6 -4.52 -43.55 7.60
C PHE A 6 -3.41 -43.63 6.55
N ARG A 7 -2.70 -44.76 6.46
CA ARG A 7 -1.64 -44.97 5.47
C ARG A 7 -2.16 -44.87 4.04
N VAL A 8 -3.34 -45.44 3.76
CA VAL A 8 -3.98 -45.35 2.43
C VAL A 8 -4.36 -43.91 2.11
N MET A 9 -4.97 -43.18 3.05
CA MET A 9 -5.33 -41.77 2.85
C MET A 9 -4.09 -40.89 2.63
N TRP A 10 -3.02 -41.12 3.39
CA TRP A 10 -1.75 -40.39 3.26
C TRP A 10 -1.10 -40.59 1.89
N ILE A 11 -1.04 -41.84 1.40
CA ILE A 11 -0.49 -42.14 0.08
C ILE A 11 -1.36 -41.54 -1.03
N SER A 12 -2.70 -41.62 -0.90
CA SER A 12 -3.63 -41.00 -1.84
C SER A 12 -3.45 -39.48 -1.90
N LEU A 13 -3.28 -38.82 -0.76
CA LEU A 13 -3.06 -37.37 -0.68
C LEU A 13 -1.75 -36.96 -1.37
N ILE A 14 -0.64 -37.68 -1.12
CA ILE A 14 0.65 -37.39 -1.76
C ILE A 14 0.60 -37.62 -3.29
N ARG A 15 -0.19 -38.61 -3.73
CA ARG A 15 -0.36 -38.88 -5.17
C ARG A 15 -1.24 -37.82 -5.83
N ASP A 16 -2.18 -37.23 -5.10
CA ASP A 16 -2.99 -36.11 -5.57
C ASP A 16 -2.23 -34.78 -5.52
N ARG A 17 -1.18 -34.72 -6.33
CA ARG A 17 -0.34 -33.52 -6.48
C ARG A 17 -1.14 -32.33 -7.01
N ALA A 18 -2.19 -32.57 -7.79
CA ALA A 18 -3.05 -31.51 -8.32
C ALA A 18 -3.83 -30.82 -7.19
N ALA A 19 -4.49 -31.60 -6.31
CA ALA A 19 -5.18 -31.05 -5.16
C ALA A 19 -4.23 -30.34 -4.19
N LEU A 20 -3.05 -30.93 -3.94
CA LEU A 20 -2.02 -30.29 -3.11
C LEU A 20 -1.58 -28.95 -3.73
N THR A 21 -1.30 -28.92 -5.02
CA THR A 21 -0.87 -27.70 -5.71
C THR A 21 -1.96 -26.64 -5.64
N MET A 22 -3.23 -27.00 -5.89
CA MET A 22 -4.34 -26.05 -5.78
C MET A 22 -4.53 -25.53 -4.35
N ALA A 23 -4.37 -26.38 -3.34
CA ALA A 23 -4.50 -25.97 -1.94
C ALA A 23 -3.45 -24.91 -1.51
N PHE A 24 -2.24 -24.94 -2.10
CA PHE A 24 -1.16 -24.02 -1.75
C PHE A 24 -0.99 -22.85 -2.74
N VAL A 25 -1.20 -23.09 -4.03
CA VAL A 25 -1.02 -22.08 -5.09
C VAL A 25 -2.20 -21.13 -5.13
N LEU A 26 -3.44 -21.63 -5.00
CA LEU A 26 -4.63 -20.80 -5.12
C LEU A 26 -4.65 -19.64 -4.11
N PRO A 27 -4.37 -19.84 -2.80
CA PRO A 27 -4.31 -18.72 -1.85
C PRO A 27 -3.26 -17.67 -2.24
N THR A 28 -2.09 -18.10 -2.68
CA THR A 28 -0.99 -17.21 -3.09
C THR A 28 -1.39 -16.38 -4.31
N VAL A 29 -2.01 -17.00 -5.32
CA VAL A 29 -2.48 -16.31 -6.53
C VAL A 29 -3.54 -15.28 -6.19
N ILE A 30 -4.52 -15.62 -5.35
CA ILE A 30 -5.56 -14.69 -4.91
C ILE A 30 -4.95 -13.50 -4.16
N PHE A 31 -3.97 -13.77 -3.27
CA PHE A 31 -3.24 -12.71 -2.58
C PHE A 31 -2.53 -11.77 -3.56
N VAL A 32 -1.82 -12.31 -4.56
CA VAL A 32 -1.11 -11.50 -5.57
C VAL A 32 -2.08 -10.64 -6.37
N ILE A 33 -3.24 -11.17 -6.74
CA ILE A 33 -4.29 -10.41 -7.43
C ILE A 33 -4.73 -9.23 -6.57
N PHE A 34 -5.06 -9.46 -5.29
CA PHE A 34 -5.44 -8.37 -4.39
C PHE A 34 -4.30 -7.37 -4.19
N ALA A 35 -3.08 -7.84 -3.95
CA ALA A 35 -1.92 -6.98 -3.79
C ALA A 35 -1.72 -6.09 -5.03
N ALA A 36 -1.86 -6.61 -6.24
CA ALA A 36 -1.74 -5.83 -7.47
C ALA A 36 -2.86 -4.78 -7.61
N ILE A 37 -4.11 -5.16 -7.32
CA ILE A 37 -5.26 -4.25 -7.37
C ILE A 37 -5.12 -3.13 -6.33
N PHE A 38 -4.73 -3.46 -5.10
CA PHE A 38 -4.63 -2.51 -4.00
C PHE A 38 -3.28 -1.75 -3.96
N SER A 39 -2.23 -2.24 -4.62
CA SER A 39 -0.91 -1.58 -4.67
C SER A 39 -1.00 -0.19 -5.33
N GLY A 40 -1.83 -0.05 -6.37
CA GLY A 40 -2.07 1.25 -7.03
C GLY A 40 -2.81 2.27 -6.15
N ALA A 41 -3.55 1.81 -5.13
CA ALA A 41 -4.28 2.70 -4.22
C ALA A 41 -3.40 3.30 -3.11
N ILE A 42 -2.25 2.70 -2.83
CA ILE A 42 -1.42 3.04 -1.65
C ILE A 42 -0.15 3.82 -2.03
N GLY A 43 0.46 3.55 -3.19
CA GLY A 43 1.84 4.00 -3.46
C GLY A 43 2.01 5.20 -4.41
N ASP A 44 1.20 5.35 -5.46
CA ASP A 44 1.63 6.17 -6.60
C ASP A 44 1.21 7.64 -6.52
N ARG A 45 0.16 8.00 -5.75
CA ARG A 45 -0.40 9.37 -5.77
C ARG A 45 -1.04 9.86 -4.48
N ILE A 46 -0.53 9.50 -3.30
CA ILE A 46 -0.79 10.33 -2.12
C ILE A 46 0.12 11.58 -2.21
N ARG A 47 -0.06 12.39 -3.25
CA ARG A 47 0.51 13.74 -3.28
C ARG A 47 -0.33 14.55 -2.32
N ILE A 48 0.09 14.59 -1.06
CA ILE A 48 -0.56 15.40 -0.04
C ILE A 48 -0.58 16.83 -0.58
N HIS A 49 -1.78 17.33 -0.87
CA HIS A 49 -1.98 18.67 -1.37
C HIS A 49 -1.93 19.61 -0.16
N LEU A 50 -0.81 20.30 0.01
CA LEU A 50 -0.58 21.18 1.15
C LEU A 50 -0.86 22.61 0.73
N GLY A 51 -1.86 23.20 1.37
CA GLY A 51 -2.06 24.63 1.36
C GLY A 51 -1.09 25.29 2.33
N LEU A 52 -0.17 26.13 1.85
CA LEU A 52 0.70 26.94 2.71
C LEU A 52 0.22 28.38 2.73
N ALA A 53 0.01 28.90 3.94
CA ALA A 53 -0.21 30.32 4.19
C ALA A 53 0.81 30.79 5.23
N ASP A 54 1.59 31.82 4.90
CA ASP A 54 2.45 32.49 5.86
C ASP A 54 1.64 33.54 6.59
N LEU A 55 1.25 33.26 7.83
CA LEU A 55 0.52 34.22 8.68
C LEU A 55 1.45 35.09 9.53
N ALA A 56 2.71 34.69 9.67
CA ALA A 56 3.66 35.33 10.58
C ALA A 56 4.57 36.33 9.85
N GLY A 57 4.76 36.18 8.53
CA GLY A 57 5.54 37.08 7.69
C GLY A 57 7.01 37.19 8.11
N THR A 58 7.56 36.16 8.76
CA THR A 58 8.92 36.18 9.30
C THR A 58 9.91 35.53 8.34
N ALA A 59 11.18 35.96 8.38
CA ALA A 59 12.25 35.35 7.58
C ALA A 59 12.45 33.83 7.85
N THR A 60 12.05 33.35 9.02
CA THR A 60 12.07 31.93 9.37
C THR A 60 10.95 31.17 8.67
N THR A 61 9.74 31.74 8.63
CA THR A 61 8.59 31.13 7.95
C THR A 61 8.80 31.05 6.44
N GLU A 62 9.43 32.08 5.85
CA GLU A 62 9.76 32.10 4.42
C GLU A 62 10.76 30.98 4.05
N ARG A 63 11.75 30.72 4.92
CA ARG A 63 12.71 29.61 4.74
C ARG A 63 12.02 28.25 4.85
N LEU A 64 11.09 28.11 5.79
CA LEU A 64 10.30 26.89 5.95
C LEU A 64 9.43 26.63 4.72
N MET A 65 8.73 27.64 4.21
CA MET A 65 7.94 27.51 2.97
C MET A 65 8.78 27.10 1.78
N LYS A 66 9.95 27.74 1.58
CA LYS A 66 10.88 27.36 0.49
C LYS A 66 11.38 25.93 0.62
N ALA A 67 11.62 25.46 1.85
CA ALA A 67 12.02 24.07 2.09
C ALA A 67 10.90 23.07 1.77
N LEU A 68 9.64 23.41 2.09
CA LEU A 68 8.48 22.57 1.76
C LEU A 68 8.16 22.57 0.25
N GLU A 69 8.33 23.69 -0.44
CA GLU A 69 8.17 23.79 -1.90
C GLU A 69 9.24 23.01 -2.67
N ALA A 70 10.44 22.89 -2.09
CA ALA A 70 11.54 22.14 -2.68
C ALA A 70 11.39 20.61 -2.54
N ASP A 71 10.44 20.13 -1.74
CA ASP A 71 10.22 18.70 -1.53
C ASP A 71 9.38 18.09 -2.68
N PRO A 72 9.95 17.20 -3.51
CA PRO A 72 9.25 16.62 -4.65
C PRO A 72 8.12 15.65 -4.26
N SER A 73 8.06 15.22 -2.99
CA SER A 73 6.98 14.38 -2.48
C SER A 73 5.69 15.18 -2.18
N LEU A 74 5.80 16.50 -2.07
CA LEU A 74 4.71 17.39 -1.66
C LEU A 74 4.20 18.20 -2.85
N ARG A 75 2.86 18.36 -2.93
CA ARG A 75 2.25 19.30 -3.88
C ARG A 75 1.79 20.52 -3.10
N VAL A 76 2.60 21.56 -3.14
CA VAL A 76 2.38 22.79 -2.40
C VAL A 76 1.60 23.81 -3.24
N THR A 77 0.55 24.38 -2.66
CA THR A 77 -0.19 25.51 -3.23
C THR A 77 -0.17 26.64 -2.21
N ARG A 78 0.29 27.84 -2.62
CA ARG A 78 0.22 29.02 -1.75
C ARG A 78 -1.21 29.51 -1.68
N LEU A 79 -1.76 29.62 -0.47
CA LEU A 79 -3.03 30.29 -0.24
C LEU A 79 -2.78 31.77 0.06
N PRO A 80 -3.53 32.69 -0.55
CA PRO A 80 -3.55 34.08 -0.12
C PRO A 80 -4.08 34.15 1.31
N GLU A 81 -3.47 34.96 2.17
CA GLU A 81 -3.96 35.22 3.55
C GLU A 81 -5.43 35.67 3.58
N ARG A 82 -5.91 36.22 2.46
CA ARG A 82 -7.27 36.73 2.25
C ARG A 82 -8.36 35.66 2.19
N ASP A 83 -7.99 34.39 1.96
CA ASP A 83 -8.91 33.27 1.75
C ASP A 83 -8.94 32.25 2.92
N LEU A 84 -8.38 32.62 4.08
CA LEU A 84 -8.40 31.79 5.29
C LEU A 84 -9.68 32.08 6.12
N PRO A 85 -10.38 31.05 6.64
CA PRO A 85 -11.59 31.21 7.44
C PRO A 85 -11.35 31.86 8.81
#